data_AF-A0A9D4I2P1-F1
#
_entry.id   AF-A0A9D4I2P1-F1
#
_cell.length_a   1.000
_cell.length_b   1.000
_cell.length_c   1.000
_cell.angle_alpha   90.00
_cell.angle_beta   90.00
_cell.angle_gamma   90.00
#
_symmetry.space_group_name_H-M   'P 1'
#
loop_
_entity.id
_entity.type
_entity.pdbx_description
1 polymer ?
#
loop_
_entity_poly.entity_id
_entity_poly.type
_entity_poly.pdbx_seq_one_letter_code
_entity_poly.pdbx_strand_id
1 'polypeptide(L)'
;MSAVDIVLFFSKFAKDNEEGLKASEYDKYVFVFLSTLKSADCIFVGNKDNKECLHMAKVYDEIKTSTFMAGKPKVFIIQADDEGMVKDIEVPQVPQADRKLPQDADRLIIMSTLPQILANIVDKDLGPLDLPTPNLESLIRAVQEKEQSLPISKQSQASFLIQAFVAVVKQCREDDKEVFTNTPYILKMVDERLDPFRARFPHIVFPLPLVTSTLTKPLKF
;
A
#
# COMPACT_ATOMS: atom_id res chain seq x y z
N MET A 1 14.35 24.77 -4.72
CA MET A 1 14.50 23.31 -4.67
C MET A 1 13.72 22.82 -3.47
N SER A 2 12.52 22.26 -3.64
CA SER A 2 11.76 21.68 -2.53
C SER A 2 12.32 20.30 -2.23
N ALA A 3 12.89 20.10 -1.03
CA ALA A 3 13.25 18.78 -0.54
C ALA A 3 11.95 17.97 -0.38
N VAL A 4 11.88 16.81 -1.03
CA VAL A 4 10.82 15.83 -0.78
C VAL A 4 11.38 14.83 0.22
N ASP A 5 11.14 15.09 1.49
CA ASP A 5 11.46 14.13 2.55
C ASP A 5 10.28 13.17 2.71
N ILE A 6 10.52 11.89 2.43
CA ILE A 6 9.57 10.80 2.70
C ILE A 6 9.70 10.44 4.17
N VAL A 7 8.79 10.94 5.00
CA VAL A 7 8.77 10.64 6.45
C VAL A 7 7.92 9.39 6.71
N LEU A 8 8.56 8.30 7.13
CA LEU A 8 7.87 7.09 7.58
C LEU A 8 7.27 7.32 8.97
N PHE A 9 5.95 7.38 9.08
CA PHE A 9 5.26 7.63 10.35
C PHE A 9 4.91 6.34 11.07
N PHE A 10 5.46 6.17 12.27
CA PHE A 10 4.90 5.30 13.31
C PHE A 10 4.17 6.19 14.34
N SER A 11 3.04 5.75 14.89
CA SER A 11 2.20 6.54 15.83
C SER A 11 2.94 7.05 17.07
N LYS A 12 4.05 6.41 17.45
CA LYS A 12 4.93 6.85 18.55
C LYS A 12 5.88 7.99 18.16
N PHE A 13 6.18 8.13 16.86
CA PHE A 13 7.14 9.10 16.33
C PHE A 13 6.59 10.54 16.32
N ALA A 14 5.28 10.75 16.22
CA ALA A 14 4.68 12.09 16.20
C ALA A 14 4.84 12.85 17.53
N LYS A 15 4.85 12.15 18.67
CA LYS A 15 5.13 12.77 19.98
C LYS A 15 6.61 12.99 20.23
N ASP A 16 7.47 12.06 19.80
CA ASP A 16 8.90 12.11 20.11
C ASP A 16 9.72 12.95 19.09
N ASN A 17 9.14 13.36 17.95
CA ASN A 17 9.82 14.16 16.91
C ASN A 17 9.34 15.61 16.78
N GLU A 18 8.43 16.07 17.65
CA GLU A 18 8.11 17.50 17.75
C GLU A 18 9.36 18.34 18.09
N GLU A 19 10.39 17.75 18.70
CA GLU A 19 11.61 18.46 19.10
C GLU A 19 12.71 18.48 18.03
N GLY A 20 12.64 17.66 16.96
CA GLY A 20 13.74 17.48 15.99
C GLY A 20 13.43 17.85 14.54
N LEU A 21 12.18 17.70 14.11
CA LEU A 21 11.74 18.01 12.75
C LEU A 21 10.73 19.15 12.85
N LYS A 22 11.06 20.31 12.25
CA LYS A 22 10.11 21.43 12.17
C LYS A 22 9.00 21.08 11.19
N ALA A 23 8.04 20.30 11.66
CA ALA A 23 6.97 19.76 10.84
C ALA A 23 6.17 20.87 10.13
N SER A 24 6.19 22.10 10.66
CA SER A 24 5.60 23.30 10.05
C SER A 24 6.28 23.77 8.75
N GLU A 25 7.54 23.40 8.49
CA GLU A 25 8.31 23.87 7.33
C GLU A 25 8.05 23.06 6.05
N TYR A 26 7.39 21.91 6.14
CA TYR A 26 7.10 21.07 4.97
C TYR A 26 5.86 21.54 4.20
N ASP A 27 5.91 21.50 2.87
CA ASP A 27 4.79 21.86 1.99
C ASP A 27 3.77 20.73 1.82
N LYS A 28 4.19 19.48 2.05
CA LYS A 28 3.42 18.25 1.82
C LYS A 28 3.91 17.12 2.73
N TYR A 29 3.05 16.15 3.01
CA TYR A 29 3.35 15.01 3.87
C TYR A 29 3.02 13.71 3.15
N VAL A 30 3.89 12.71 3.31
CA VAL A 30 3.66 11.35 2.80
C VAL A 30 3.75 10.40 3.99
N PHE A 31 2.74 9.55 4.14
CA PHE A 31 2.64 8.54 5.17
C PHE A 31 2.60 7.18 4.49
N VAL A 32 3.52 6.28 4.85
CA VAL A 32 3.58 4.93 4.29
C VAL A 32 3.38 3.91 5.41
N PHE A 33 2.37 3.07 5.25
CA PHE A 33 2.03 1.97 6.16
C PHE A 33 2.26 0.66 5.41
N LEU A 34 3.23 -0.13 5.86
CA LEU A 34 3.51 -1.46 5.34
C LEU A 34 3.22 -2.47 6.46
N SER A 35 2.15 -3.24 6.33
CA SER A 35 1.69 -4.13 7.38
C SER A 35 0.79 -5.26 6.86
N THR A 36 0.15 -5.97 7.78
CA THR A 36 -0.84 -7.01 7.57
C THR A 36 -2.22 -6.51 7.98
N LEU A 37 -3.25 -6.90 7.23
CA LEU A 37 -4.63 -6.60 7.54
C LEU A 37 -5.11 -7.43 8.74
N LYS A 38 -5.74 -6.80 9.73
CA LYS A 38 -6.41 -7.49 10.84
C LYS A 38 -7.91 -7.63 10.58
N SER A 39 -8.52 -6.54 10.12
CA SER A 39 -9.93 -6.41 9.76
C SER A 39 -10.07 -5.34 8.69
N ALA A 40 -11.28 -5.20 8.12
CA ALA A 40 -11.56 -4.26 7.03
C ALA A 40 -11.17 -2.79 7.32
N ASP A 41 -11.05 -2.41 8.59
CA ASP A 41 -10.79 -1.06 9.08
C ASP A 41 -9.51 -0.93 9.94
N CYS A 42 -8.78 -2.03 10.12
CA CYS A 42 -7.62 -2.08 11.01
C CYS A 42 -6.43 -2.82 10.39
N ILE A 43 -5.26 -2.19 10.50
CA ILE A 43 -3.96 -2.80 10.20
C ILE A 43 -3.23 -3.14 11.50
N PHE A 44 -2.42 -4.19 11.47
CA PHE A 44 -1.50 -4.43 12.58
C PHE A 44 -0.39 -3.36 12.62
N VAL A 45 0.10 -3.02 13.79
CA VAL A 45 1.32 -2.21 13.97
C VAL A 45 2.06 -2.70 15.20
N GLY A 46 3.38 -2.53 15.22
CA GLY A 46 4.23 -2.99 16.31
C GLY A 46 5.14 -4.15 15.90
N ASN A 47 5.82 -4.74 16.87
CA ASN A 47 6.74 -5.86 16.65
C ASN A 47 6.02 -7.20 16.81
N LYS A 48 6.74 -8.32 16.63
CA LYS A 48 6.16 -9.66 16.75
C LYS A 48 5.51 -9.93 18.11
N ASP A 49 6.05 -9.32 19.17
CA ASP A 49 5.66 -9.59 20.56
C ASP A 49 4.58 -8.63 21.08
N ASN A 50 4.41 -7.47 20.43
CA ASN A 50 3.37 -6.49 20.74
C ASN A 50 2.73 -5.97 19.45
N LYS A 51 1.76 -6.71 18.94
CA LYS A 51 0.93 -6.31 17.80
C LYS A 51 -0.31 -5.57 18.29
N GLU A 52 -0.40 -4.31 17.93
CA GLU A 52 -1.57 -3.48 18.18
C GLU A 52 -2.39 -3.31 16.90
N CYS A 53 -3.67 -3.03 17.06
CA CYS A 53 -4.59 -2.76 15.97
C CYS A 53 -4.70 -1.25 15.78
N LEU A 54 -4.17 -0.74 14.66
CA LEU A 54 -4.28 0.66 14.29
C LEU A 54 -5.46 0.85 13.33
N HIS A 55 -6.47 1.56 13.80
CA HIS A 55 -7.57 1.99 12.95
C HIS A 55 -7.18 3.24 12.19
N MET A 56 -7.21 3.18 10.86
CA MET A 56 -6.81 4.31 10.01
C MET A 56 -7.66 5.56 10.24
N ALA A 57 -8.93 5.40 10.62
CA ALA A 57 -9.80 6.51 11.01
C ALA A 57 -9.21 7.35 12.15
N LYS A 58 -8.55 6.72 13.14
CA LYS A 58 -7.89 7.45 14.24
C LYS A 58 -6.70 8.26 13.75
N VAL A 59 -5.87 7.68 12.87
CA VAL A 59 -4.75 8.38 12.23
C VAL A 59 -5.25 9.59 11.44
N TYR A 60 -6.33 9.40 10.70
CA TYR A 60 -7.00 10.44 9.94
C TYR A 60 -7.52 11.56 10.84
N ASP A 61 -8.15 11.25 11.97
CA ASP A 61 -8.63 12.25 12.91
C ASP A 61 -7.48 13.03 13.57
N GLU A 62 -6.40 12.35 13.97
CA GLU A 62 -5.20 12.98 14.53
C GLU A 62 -4.60 14.00 13.53
N ILE A 63 -4.41 13.59 12.27
CA ILE A 63 -3.87 14.48 11.22
C ILE A 63 -4.82 15.63 10.89
N LYS A 64 -6.13 15.42 11.01
CA LYS A 64 -7.15 16.48 10.81
C LYS A 64 -7.02 17.56 11.88
N THR A 65 -6.70 17.18 13.11
CA THR A 65 -6.52 18.12 14.24
C THR A 65 -5.17 18.83 14.25
N SER A 66 -4.22 18.40 13.42
CA SER A 66 -2.90 19.02 13.32
C SER A 66 -2.96 20.40 12.68
N THR A 67 -2.55 21.43 13.43
CA THR A 67 -2.49 22.83 12.97
C THR A 67 -1.41 23.05 11.91
N PHE A 68 -0.26 22.39 12.03
CA PHE A 68 0.88 22.60 11.14
C PHE A 68 0.72 21.90 9.77
N MET A 69 -0.16 20.91 9.68
CA MET A 69 -0.49 20.23 8.43
C MET A 69 -1.75 20.80 7.76
N ALA A 70 -2.43 21.79 8.35
CA ALA A 70 -3.67 22.33 7.80
C ALA A 70 -3.46 22.96 6.41
N GLY A 71 -4.32 22.63 5.43
CA GLY A 71 -4.27 23.17 4.07
C GLY A 71 -3.10 22.67 3.20
N LYS A 72 -2.35 21.67 3.68
CA LYS A 72 -1.20 21.06 3.02
C LYS A 72 -1.54 19.65 2.53
N PRO A 73 -1.11 19.24 1.32
CA PRO A 73 -1.35 17.89 0.81
C PRO A 73 -0.80 16.78 1.73
N LYS A 74 -1.61 15.76 1.98
CA LYS A 74 -1.26 14.55 2.74
C LYS A 74 -1.50 13.32 1.87
N VAL A 75 -0.46 12.53 1.64
CA VAL A 75 -0.53 11.30 0.86
C VAL A 75 -0.39 10.11 1.79
N PHE A 76 -1.34 9.18 1.76
CA PHE A 76 -1.33 7.94 2.51
C PHE A 76 -1.16 6.78 1.55
N ILE A 77 -0.12 5.99 1.75
CA ILE A 77 0.16 4.76 1.00
C ILE A 77 0.05 3.62 2.00
N ILE A 78 -0.97 2.77 1.82
CA ILE A 78 -1.32 1.72 2.78
C ILE A 78 -1.21 0.38 2.05
N GLN A 79 -0.15 -0.36 2.34
CA GLN A 79 0.00 -1.76 1.96
C GLN A 79 -0.32 -2.60 3.20
N ALA A 80 -1.45 -3.30 3.17
CA ALA A 80 -1.96 -4.09 4.29
C ALA A 80 -2.31 -5.50 3.83
N ASP A 81 -1.32 -6.39 3.80
CA ASP A 81 -1.46 -7.75 3.26
C ASP A 81 -2.62 -8.52 3.91
N ASP A 82 -3.57 -8.99 3.10
CA ASP A 82 -4.66 -9.84 3.56
C ASP A 82 -4.25 -11.32 3.52
N GLU A 83 -3.88 -11.85 4.69
CA GLU A 83 -3.54 -13.28 4.85
C GLU A 83 -4.72 -14.22 4.55
N GLY A 84 -5.97 -13.72 4.60
CA GLY A 84 -7.16 -14.50 4.24
C GLY A 84 -7.20 -14.83 2.75
N MET A 85 -6.69 -13.93 1.90
CA MET A 85 -6.65 -14.11 0.45
C MET A 85 -5.75 -15.28 0.03
N VAL A 86 -4.75 -15.61 0.85
CA VAL A 86 -3.79 -16.70 0.59
C VAL A 86 -4.38 -18.08 0.86
N LYS A 87 -5.43 -18.18 1.68
CA LYS A 87 -5.95 -19.46 2.20
C LYS A 87 -7.02 -20.10 1.29
N ASP A 88 -7.29 -19.54 0.12
CA ASP A 88 -8.33 -19.98 -0.83
C ASP A 88 -9.71 -20.21 -0.18
N ILE A 89 -9.96 -19.58 0.96
CA ILE A 89 -11.28 -19.53 1.59
C ILE A 89 -12.10 -18.60 0.71
N GLU A 90 -13.34 -18.97 0.35
CA GLU A 90 -14.30 -18.06 -0.28
C GLU A 90 -14.24 -16.73 0.46
N VAL A 91 -13.53 -15.76 -0.11
CA VAL A 91 -13.28 -14.50 0.56
C VAL A 91 -14.66 -13.87 0.65
N PRO A 92 -15.24 -13.68 1.85
CA PRO A 92 -16.40 -12.82 1.95
C PRO A 92 -15.92 -11.50 1.36
N GLN A 93 -16.51 -11.08 0.23
CA GLN A 93 -16.19 -9.81 -0.40
C GLN A 93 -16.08 -8.84 0.75
N VAL A 94 -14.87 -8.32 1.01
CA VAL A 94 -14.67 -7.36 2.09
C VAL A 94 -15.76 -6.35 1.82
N PRO A 95 -16.77 -6.22 2.71
CA PRO A 95 -17.84 -5.30 2.44
C PRO A 95 -17.12 -4.01 2.13
N GLN A 96 -17.52 -3.33 1.07
CA GLN A 96 -17.34 -1.90 1.02
C GLN A 96 -18.19 -1.33 2.15
N ALA A 97 -17.87 -1.69 3.41
CA ALA A 97 -18.34 -1.06 4.60
C ALA A 97 -18.16 0.41 4.31
N ASP A 98 -19.21 1.18 4.55
CA ASP A 98 -19.26 2.63 4.37
C ASP A 98 -18.02 3.25 5.02
N ARG A 99 -16.91 3.24 4.28
CA ARG A 99 -15.64 3.78 4.69
C ARG A 99 -15.90 5.24 4.55
N LYS A 100 -16.35 5.85 5.66
CA LYS A 100 -16.60 7.28 5.75
C LYS A 100 -15.39 7.96 5.12
N LEU A 101 -15.58 8.45 3.91
CA LEU A 101 -14.53 9.16 3.20
C LEU A 101 -14.17 10.34 4.11
N PRO A 102 -12.88 10.60 4.32
CA PRO A 102 -12.47 11.75 5.10
C PRO A 102 -13.12 12.99 4.48
N GLN A 103 -13.95 13.70 5.24
CA GLN A 103 -14.58 14.94 4.77
C GLN A 103 -13.62 16.12 4.82
N ASP A 104 -12.41 15.92 5.33
CA ASP A 104 -11.40 16.95 5.39
C ASP A 104 -10.58 17.02 4.10
N ALA A 105 -10.16 18.25 3.77
CA ALA A 105 -9.50 18.57 2.52
C ALA A 105 -8.04 18.09 2.48
N ASP A 106 -7.51 17.98 1.27
CA ASP A 106 -6.09 17.83 0.96
C ASP A 106 -5.50 16.44 1.24
N ARG A 107 -6.27 15.37 0.99
CA ARG A 107 -5.79 13.99 1.13
C ARG A 107 -5.76 13.22 -0.17
N LEU A 108 -4.74 12.38 -0.32
CA LEU A 108 -4.71 11.28 -1.30
C LEU A 108 -4.46 9.99 -0.52
N ILE A 109 -5.36 9.03 -0.61
CA ILE A 109 -5.24 7.73 0.03
C ILE A 109 -5.16 6.67 -1.07
N ILE A 110 -4.12 5.85 -1.01
CA ILE A 110 -3.90 4.72 -1.91
C ILE A 110 -3.70 3.50 -1.03
N MET A 111 -4.62 2.54 -1.11
CA MET A 111 -4.63 1.36 -0.25
C MET A 111 -4.67 0.08 -1.08
N SER A 112 -3.84 -0.89 -0.74
CA SER A 112 -3.87 -2.25 -1.29
C SER A 112 -3.87 -3.28 -0.17
N THR A 113 -4.66 -4.34 -0.35
CA THR A 113 -4.65 -5.53 0.50
C THR A 113 -4.01 -6.74 -0.17
N LEU A 114 -3.51 -6.58 -1.41
CA LEU A 114 -2.82 -7.64 -2.13
C LEU A 114 -1.58 -8.06 -1.35
N PRO A 115 -1.38 -9.36 -1.07
CA PRO A 115 -0.18 -9.85 -0.41
C PRO A 115 1.09 -9.47 -1.17
N GLN A 116 2.10 -8.92 -0.47
CA GLN A 116 3.37 -8.53 -1.07
C GLN A 116 4.06 -9.70 -1.75
N ILE A 117 3.92 -10.91 -1.22
CA ILE A 117 4.54 -12.12 -1.74
C ILE A 117 4.18 -12.40 -3.21
N LEU A 118 3.03 -11.89 -3.70
CA LEU A 118 2.66 -12.01 -5.11
C LEU A 118 3.69 -11.34 -6.03
N ALA A 119 4.35 -10.27 -5.58
CA ALA A 119 5.40 -9.61 -6.34
C ALA A 119 6.68 -10.44 -6.47
N ASN A 120 6.83 -11.49 -5.65
CA ASN A 120 7.99 -12.38 -5.67
C ASN A 120 7.75 -13.62 -6.54
N ILE A 121 6.49 -13.87 -6.93
CA ILE A 121 6.11 -14.93 -7.85
C ILE A 121 6.38 -14.43 -9.28
N VAL A 122 7.32 -15.05 -9.98
CA VAL A 122 7.56 -14.76 -11.40
C VAL A 122 6.75 -15.69 -12.30
N ASP A 123 6.54 -15.32 -13.57
CA ASP A 123 5.76 -16.12 -14.53
C ASP A 123 6.21 -17.59 -14.61
N LYS A 124 7.51 -17.85 -14.43
CA LYS A 124 8.07 -19.20 -14.39
C LYS A 124 7.56 -20.03 -13.21
N ASP A 125 7.28 -19.40 -12.07
CA ASP A 125 6.78 -20.05 -10.87
C ASP A 125 5.29 -20.43 -11.01
N LEU A 126 4.52 -19.71 -11.85
CA LEU A 126 3.11 -20.03 -12.15
C LEU A 126 2.96 -21.30 -13.02
N GLY A 127 4.02 -21.65 -13.76
CA GLY A 127 4.07 -22.80 -14.66
C GLY A 127 3.13 -22.67 -15.88
N PRO A 128 3.11 -23.68 -16.78
CA PRO A 128 2.18 -23.73 -17.90
C PRO A 128 0.73 -23.85 -17.41
N LEU A 129 -0.20 -23.18 -18.10
CA LEU A 129 -1.63 -23.24 -17.80
C LEU A 129 -2.20 -24.67 -17.89
N ASP A 130 -1.60 -25.52 -18.71
CA ASP A 130 -2.08 -26.88 -19.02
C ASP A 130 -1.67 -27.93 -17.97
N LEU A 131 -0.87 -27.57 -16.96
CA LEU A 131 -0.46 -28.47 -15.89
C LEU A 131 -1.27 -28.24 -14.61
N PRO A 132 -1.51 -29.29 -13.79
CA PRO A 132 -2.15 -29.14 -12.49
C PRO A 132 -1.37 -28.13 -11.64
N THR A 133 -2.02 -27.02 -11.28
CA THR A 133 -1.38 -26.02 -10.41
C THR A 133 -1.45 -26.47 -8.96
N PRO A 134 -0.38 -26.28 -8.18
CA PRO A 134 -0.57 -26.12 -6.74
C PRO A 134 -1.58 -24.99 -6.47
N ASN A 135 -2.39 -25.12 -5.41
CA ASN A 135 -3.23 -24.03 -4.95
C ASN A 135 -2.37 -22.79 -4.58
N LEU A 136 -2.98 -21.60 -4.50
CA LEU A 136 -2.20 -20.36 -4.35
C LEU A 136 -1.37 -20.38 -3.05
N GLU A 137 -1.92 -20.96 -1.99
CA GLU A 137 -1.24 -21.16 -0.70
C GLU A 137 0.07 -21.95 -0.86
N SER A 138 0.03 -23.07 -1.58
CA SER A 138 1.20 -23.93 -1.80
C SER A 138 2.27 -23.23 -2.63
N LEU A 139 1.86 -22.46 -3.65
CA LEU A 139 2.79 -21.67 -4.46
C LEU A 139 3.48 -20.59 -3.61
N ILE A 140 2.69 -19.85 -2.82
CA ILE A 140 3.20 -18.83 -1.90
C ILE A 140 4.19 -19.43 -0.91
N ARG A 141 3.86 -20.58 -0.32
CA ARG A 141 4.74 -21.29 0.61
C ARG A 141 6.06 -21.68 -0.05
N ALA A 142 6.02 -22.26 -1.26
CA ALA A 142 7.22 -22.64 -1.99
C ALA A 142 8.13 -21.43 -2.28
N VAL A 143 7.53 -20.28 -2.64
CA VAL A 143 8.26 -19.05 -2.88
C VAL A 143 8.85 -18.48 -1.59
N GLN A 144 8.10 -18.48 -0.49
CA GLN A 144 8.61 -18.04 0.82
C GLN A 144 9.78 -18.90 1.31
N GLU A 145 9.70 -20.22 1.17
CA GLU A 145 10.79 -21.15 1.54
C GLU A 145 12.05 -20.87 0.69
N LYS A 146 11.87 -20.61 -0.62
CA LYS A 146 12.96 -20.20 -1.51
C LYS A 146 13.56 -18.86 -1.09
N GLU A 147 12.75 -17.87 -0.72
CA GLU A 147 13.24 -16.55 -0.27
C GLU A 147 14.02 -16.62 1.04
N GLN A 148 13.60 -17.44 2.00
CA GLN A 148 14.32 -17.63 3.27
C GLN A 148 15.73 -18.19 3.07
N SER A 149 15.97 -18.90 1.97
CA SER A 149 17.30 -19.43 1.62
C SER A 149 18.23 -18.42 0.94
N LEU A 150 17.71 -17.27 0.48
CA LEU A 150 18.48 -16.24 -0.22
C LEU A 150 19.09 -15.22 0.77
N PRO A 151 20.24 -14.60 0.45
CA PRO A 151 20.77 -13.49 1.24
C PRO A 151 19.82 -12.28 1.19
N ILE A 152 19.70 -11.54 2.31
CA ILE A 152 18.78 -10.40 2.49
C ILE A 152 18.83 -9.38 1.33
N SER A 153 20.02 -9.13 0.76
CA SER A 153 20.20 -8.23 -0.39
C SER A 153 19.55 -8.71 -1.70
N LYS A 154 19.08 -9.94 -1.73
CA LYS A 154 18.35 -10.57 -2.85
C LYS A 154 16.93 -11.00 -2.45
N GLN A 155 16.49 -10.72 -1.22
CA GLN A 155 15.17 -11.07 -0.74
C GLN A 155 14.16 -9.98 -1.11
N SER A 156 12.98 -10.43 -1.56
CA SER A 156 11.72 -9.71 -1.73
C SER A 156 11.72 -8.45 -2.60
N GLN A 157 10.95 -8.52 -3.68
CA GLN A 157 10.52 -7.34 -4.41
C GLN A 157 9.55 -6.52 -3.57
N ALA A 158 9.51 -5.20 -3.80
CA ALA A 158 8.46 -4.35 -3.26
C ALA A 158 7.09 -4.82 -3.77
N SER A 159 6.02 -4.57 -3.02
CA SER A 159 4.67 -4.94 -3.47
C SER A 159 4.31 -4.27 -4.80
N PHE A 160 3.35 -4.84 -5.55
CA PHE A 160 2.88 -4.24 -6.80
C PHE A 160 2.45 -2.79 -6.64
N LEU A 161 1.78 -2.46 -5.51
CA LEU A 161 1.38 -1.09 -5.22
C LEU A 161 2.60 -0.16 -5.11
N ILE A 162 3.60 -0.55 -4.32
CA ILE A 162 4.78 0.29 -4.09
C ILE A 162 5.59 0.45 -5.38
N GLN A 163 5.74 -0.62 -6.17
CA GLN A 163 6.39 -0.55 -7.48
C GLN A 163 5.66 0.43 -8.41
N ALA A 164 4.33 0.30 -8.53
CA ALA A 164 3.51 1.16 -9.38
C ALA A 164 3.55 2.63 -8.94
N PHE A 165 3.42 2.89 -7.63
CA PHE A 165 3.51 4.24 -7.09
C PHE A 165 4.86 4.90 -7.39
N VAL A 166 5.97 4.20 -7.12
CA VAL A 166 7.31 4.72 -7.39
C VAL A 166 7.52 4.99 -8.87
N ALA A 167 7.03 4.12 -9.76
CA ALA A 167 7.11 4.32 -11.20
C ALA A 167 6.37 5.60 -11.63
N VAL A 168 5.15 5.80 -11.15
CA VAL A 168 4.36 7.00 -11.46
C VAL A 168 5.01 8.27 -10.91
N VAL A 169 5.54 8.25 -9.69
CA VAL A 169 6.25 9.42 -9.12
C VAL A 169 7.48 9.78 -9.95
N LYS A 170 8.28 8.80 -10.38
CA LYS A 170 9.45 9.03 -11.23
C LYS A 170 9.04 9.64 -12.56
N GLN A 171 8.06 9.06 -13.23
CA GLN A 171 7.55 9.58 -14.50
C GLN A 171 6.98 11.00 -14.36
N CYS A 172 6.22 11.27 -13.30
CA CYS A 172 5.67 12.60 -13.05
C CYS A 172 6.77 13.66 -12.85
N ARG A 173 7.90 13.28 -12.23
CA ARG A 173 9.06 14.17 -12.09
C ARG A 173 9.73 14.47 -13.42
N GLU A 174 9.89 13.47 -14.26
CA GLU A 174 10.50 13.61 -15.59
C GLU A 174 9.63 14.47 -16.51
N ASP A 175 8.31 14.31 -16.43
CA ASP A 175 7.34 15.00 -17.29
C ASP A 175 6.82 16.35 -16.72
N ASP A 176 7.27 16.76 -15.53
CA ASP A 176 6.69 17.88 -14.74
C ASP A 176 5.16 17.81 -14.58
N LYS A 177 4.65 16.58 -14.35
CA LYS A 177 3.22 16.27 -14.19
C LYS A 177 2.83 16.09 -12.72
N GLU A 178 1.53 16.17 -12.48
CA GLU A 178 0.93 15.94 -11.17
C GLU A 178 0.71 14.44 -10.91
N VAL A 179 0.92 13.99 -9.68
CA VAL A 179 0.73 12.58 -9.33
C VAL A 179 -0.75 12.19 -9.29
N PHE A 180 -1.65 13.09 -8.90
CA PHE A 180 -3.08 12.79 -8.82
C PHE A 180 -3.68 12.39 -10.18
N THR A 181 -3.39 13.16 -11.23
CA THR A 181 -3.87 12.87 -12.59
C THR A 181 -3.31 11.56 -13.14
N ASN A 182 -2.24 11.03 -12.53
CA ASN A 182 -1.62 9.78 -12.89
C ASN A 182 -1.97 8.60 -11.95
N THR A 183 -2.85 8.80 -10.97
CA THR A 183 -3.32 7.70 -10.11
C THR A 183 -4.04 6.57 -10.86
N PRO A 184 -4.77 6.80 -11.98
CA PRO A 184 -5.30 5.69 -12.79
C PRO A 184 -4.20 4.80 -13.37
N TYR A 185 -2.99 5.33 -13.62
CA TYR A 185 -1.87 4.51 -14.08
C TYR A 185 -1.35 3.59 -12.97
N ILE A 186 -1.42 3.99 -11.69
CA ILE A 186 -1.10 3.09 -10.58
C ILE A 186 -2.03 1.87 -10.61
N LEU A 187 -3.33 2.10 -10.79
CA LEU A 187 -4.33 1.02 -10.88
C LEU A 187 -4.06 0.13 -12.07
N LYS A 188 -3.85 0.72 -13.25
CA LYS A 188 -3.54 -0.02 -14.48
C LYS A 188 -2.30 -0.90 -14.34
N MET A 189 -1.21 -0.36 -13.79
CA MET A 189 0.02 -1.13 -13.60
C MET A 189 -0.15 -2.31 -12.66
N VAL A 190 -0.95 -2.15 -11.59
CA VAL A 190 -1.27 -3.27 -10.69
C VAL A 190 -2.18 -4.28 -11.38
N ASP A 191 -3.16 -3.81 -12.16
CA ASP A 191 -4.09 -4.64 -12.91
C ASP A 191 -3.37 -5.57 -13.90
N GLU A 192 -2.49 -5.02 -14.72
CA GLU A 192 -1.67 -5.77 -15.69
C GLU A 192 -0.77 -6.81 -15.00
N ARG A 193 -0.28 -6.53 -13.79
CA ARG A 193 0.53 -7.46 -13.00
C ARG A 193 -0.28 -8.62 -12.42
N LEU A 194 -1.60 -8.46 -12.29
CA LEU A 194 -2.51 -9.49 -11.78
C LEU A 194 -3.03 -10.43 -12.87
N ASP A 195 -2.90 -10.08 -14.15
CA ASP A 195 -3.44 -10.89 -15.25
C ASP A 195 -2.95 -12.36 -15.24
N PRO A 196 -1.64 -12.65 -15.03
CA PRO A 196 -1.18 -14.04 -14.93
C PRO A 196 -1.82 -14.79 -13.76
N PHE A 197 -2.05 -14.11 -12.63
CA PHE A 197 -2.68 -14.70 -11.45
C PHE A 197 -4.17 -14.97 -11.66
N ARG A 198 -4.90 -14.06 -12.33
CA ARG A 198 -6.31 -14.27 -12.67
C ARG A 198 -6.50 -15.39 -13.68
N ALA A 199 -5.59 -15.51 -14.65
CA ALA A 199 -5.60 -16.62 -15.59
C ALA A 199 -5.34 -17.96 -14.89
N ARG A 200 -4.44 -17.97 -13.89
CA ARG A 200 -4.05 -19.18 -13.17
C ARG A 200 -4.99 -19.59 -12.03
N PHE A 201 -5.58 -18.61 -11.36
CA PHE A 201 -6.45 -18.77 -10.20
C PHE A 201 -7.78 -18.04 -10.42
N PRO A 202 -8.60 -18.48 -11.40
CA PRO A 202 -9.82 -17.76 -11.80
C PRO A 202 -10.92 -17.71 -10.73
N HIS A 203 -10.79 -18.56 -9.70
CA HIS A 203 -11.71 -18.61 -8.55
C HIS A 203 -11.32 -17.62 -7.44
N ILE A 204 -10.12 -17.02 -7.50
CA ILE A 204 -9.65 -16.04 -6.53
C ILE A 204 -9.92 -14.63 -7.06
N VAL A 205 -10.53 -13.80 -6.24
CA VAL A 205 -10.71 -12.38 -6.54
C VAL A 205 -9.49 -11.61 -6.07
N PHE A 206 -8.72 -11.06 -6.99
CA PHE A 206 -7.59 -10.18 -6.70
C PHE A 206 -8.05 -8.71 -6.72
N PRO A 207 -8.24 -8.06 -5.55
CA PRO A 207 -8.73 -6.69 -5.51
C PRO A 207 -7.68 -5.71 -6.05
N LEU A 208 -8.12 -4.75 -6.84
CA LEU A 208 -7.29 -3.60 -7.20
C LEU A 208 -7.12 -2.65 -6.02
N PRO A 209 -6.04 -1.86 -5.99
CA PRO A 209 -5.88 -0.82 -4.98
C PRO A 209 -7.06 0.14 -4.99
N LEU A 210 -7.46 0.60 -3.80
CA LEU A 210 -8.42 1.66 -3.64
C LEU A 210 -7.70 3.01 -3.64
N VAL A 211 -8.13 3.92 -4.51
CA VAL A 211 -7.65 5.30 -4.56
C VAL A 211 -8.80 6.24 -4.20
N THR A 212 -8.58 7.08 -3.19
CA THR A 212 -9.51 8.15 -2.81
C THR A 212 -8.76 9.45 -2.70
N SER A 213 -9.32 10.55 -3.20
CA SER A 213 -8.72 11.87 -3.03
C SER A 213 -9.73 12.95 -2.66
N THR A 214 -9.28 13.84 -1.78
CA THR A 214 -9.88 15.13 -1.46
C THR A 214 -8.89 16.28 -1.69
N LEU A 215 -7.84 16.04 -2.51
CA LEU A 215 -6.85 17.06 -2.86
C LEU A 215 -7.54 18.26 -3.53
N THR A 216 -7.33 19.46 -2.99
CA THR A 216 -7.85 20.70 -3.59
C THR A 216 -6.83 21.40 -4.48
N LYS A 217 -5.57 20.98 -4.41
CA LYS A 217 -4.45 21.54 -5.16
C LYS A 217 -3.69 20.45 -5.91
N PRO A 218 -3.10 20.80 -7.07
CA PRO A 218 -2.06 20.02 -7.73
C PRO A 218 -1.02 19.43 -6.77
N LEU A 219 -0.80 18.12 -6.86
CA LEU A 219 0.29 17.46 -6.13
C LEU A 219 1.43 17.12 -7.09
N LYS A 220 2.46 17.97 -7.08
CA LYS A 220 3.74 17.75 -7.78
C LYS A 220 4.82 17.31 -6.79
N PHE A 221 5.70 16.39 -7.18
CA PHE A 221 6.73 15.83 -6.30
C PHE A 221 8.11 16.44 -6.49
#